data_AF-A0A959LDB1-F1
#
_entry.id   AF-A0A959LDB1-F1
#
_cell.length_a   1.000
_cell.length_b   1.000
_cell.length_c   1.000
_cell.angle_alpha   90.00
_cell.angle_beta   90.00
_cell.angle_gamma   90.00
#
_symmetry.space_group_name_H-M   'P 1'
#
loop_
_entity.id
_entity.type
_entity.pdbx_description
1 polymer ?
#
loop_
_entity_poly.entity_id
_entity_poly.type
_entity_poly.pdbx_seq_one_letter_code
_entity_poly.pdbx_strand_id
1 'polypeptide(L)' 'MKYVTLIYKVTNSFPKEVMYGLTSQIKRCSISIPSNIAEDAARRSKIEFHQFL' A
#
# COMPACT_ATOMS: atom_id res chain seq x y z
N MET A 1 -8.16 -2.36 -3.43
CA MET A 1 -8.31 -1.24 -2.45
C MET A 1 -8.75 -1.65 -1.04
N LYS A 2 -9.49 -2.76 -0.82
CA LYS A 2 -9.92 -3.21 0.52
C LYS A 2 -8.78 -3.28 1.56
N TYR A 3 -7.59 -3.73 1.15
CA TYR A 3 -6.39 -3.79 1.99
C TYR A 3 -5.98 -2.41 2.53
N VAL A 4 -5.81 -1.42 1.65
CA VAL A 4 -5.44 -0.05 2.04
C VAL A 4 -6.48 0.54 2.99
N THR A 5 -7.77 0.34 2.70
CA THR A 5 -8.86 0.80 3.57
C THR A 5 -8.80 0.19 4.97
N LEU A 6 -8.44 -1.10 5.08
CA LEU A 6 -8.25 -1.75 6.38
C LEU A 6 -7.08 -1.13 7.16
N ILE A 7 -5.95 -0.90 6.50
CA ILE A 7 -4.78 -0.25 7.13
C ILE A 7 -5.13 1.16 7.63
N TYR A 8 -5.90 1.93 6.86
CA TYR A 8 -6.38 3.24 7.30
C TYR A 8 -7.30 3.15 8.52
N LYS A 9 -8.18 2.15 8.59
CA LYS A 9 -9.03 1.93 9.77
C LYS A 9 -8.22 1.56 11.01
N VAL A 10 -7.25 0.64 10.86
CA VAL A 10 -6.41 0.20 11.99
C VAL A 10 -5.50 1.33 12.49
N THR A 11 -4.88 2.09 11.58
CA THR A 11 -3.97 3.17 11.97
C THR A 11 -4.66 4.40 12.56
N ASN A 12 -5.99 4.50 12.47
CA ASN A 12 -6.76 5.57 13.11
C ASN A 12 -6.84 5.43 14.64
N SER A 13 -6.58 4.24 15.20
CA SER A 13 -6.54 4.04 16.65
C SER A 13 -5.15 4.31 17.26
N PHE A 14 -4.17 4.71 16.45
CA PHE A 14 -2.80 4.95 16.94
C PHE A 14 -2.71 6.27 17.71
N PRO A 15 -1.79 6.39 18.69
CA PRO A 15 -1.53 7.65 19.38
C PRO A 15 -1.16 8.77 18.41
N LYS A 16 -1.56 10.02 18.72
CA LYS A 16 -1.25 11.19 17.88
C LYS A 16 0.26 11.43 17.75
N GLU A 17 1.04 11.05 18.76
CA GLU A 17 2.50 11.19 18.81
C GLU A 17 3.20 10.48 17.64
N VAL A 18 2.63 9.39 17.12
CA VAL A 18 3.22 8.61 16.01
C VAL A 18 2.59 8.92 14.66
N MET A 19 1.69 9.90 14.59
CA MET A 19 0.91 10.22 13.38
C MET A 19 1.79 10.57 12.18
N TYR A 20 2.77 11.46 12.38
CA TYR A 20 3.66 11.93 11.31
C TYR A 20 4.85 11.00 11.04
N GLY A 21 5.18 10.13 12.01
CA GLY A 21 6.20 9.10 11.87
C GLY A 21 5.60 7.81 11.34
N LEU A 22 5.37 6.87 12.26
CA LEU A 22 4.97 5.49 11.95
C LEU A 22 3.67 5.41 11.15
N THR A 23 2.62 6.14 11.55
CA THR A 23 1.32 6.08 10.88
C THR A 23 1.40 6.57 9.43
N SER A 24 2.12 7.67 9.19
CA SER A 24 2.35 8.20 7.84
C SER A 24 3.13 7.23 6.97
N GLN A 25 4.20 6.62 7.51
CA GLN A 25 4.98 5.61 6.80
C GLN A 25 4.15 4.38 6.44
N ILE A 26 3.40 3.81 7.39
CA ILE A 26 2.53 2.66 7.16
C ILE A 26 1.50 2.95 6.06
N LYS A 27 0.84 4.11 6.11
CA LYS A 27 -0.15 4.52 5.09
C LYS A 27 0.48 4.65 3.70
N ARG A 28 1.67 5.25 3.58
CA ARG A 28 2.39 5.37 2.30
C ARG A 28 2.84 4.01 1.75
N CYS A 29 3.43 3.15 2.58
CA CYS A 29 3.85 1.82 2.17
C CYS A 29 2.66 0.96 1.69
N SER A 30 1.54 1.03 2.41
CA SER A 30 0.34 0.25 2.05
C SER A 30 -0.33 0.72 0.77
N ILE A 31 -0.24 2.01 0.40
CA ILE A 31 -0.64 2.52 -0.93
C ILE A 31 0.34 2.07 -2.02
N SER A 32 1.65 2.09 -1.70
CA SER A 32 2.70 1.77 -2.67
C SER A 32 2.58 0.34 -3.23
N ILE A 33 2.13 -0.63 -2.42
CA ILE A 33 1.97 -2.03 -2.86
C ILE A 33 1.03 -2.17 -4.07
N PRO A 34 -0.27 -1.82 -4.00
CA PRO A 34 -1.17 -1.92 -5.14
C PRO A 34 -0.79 -0.98 -6.29
N SER A 35 -0.16 0.17 -6.01
CA SER A 35 0.35 1.07 -7.05
C SER A 35 1.46 0.43 -7.87
N ASN A 36 2.45 -0.19 -7.23
CA ASN A 36 3.53 -0.90 -7.93
C ASN A 36 2.99 -2.10 -8.73
N ILE A 37 2.03 -2.85 -8.17
CA ILE A 37 1.39 -3.97 -8.89
C ILE A 37 0.65 -3.45 -10.13
N ALA A 38 -0.11 -2.36 -10.00
CA ALA A 38 -0.85 -1.77 -11.12
C ALA A 38 0.08 -1.16 -12.17
N GLU A 39 1.16 -0.50 -11.76
CA GLU A 39 2.18 0.08 -12.64
C GLU A 39 2.92 -1.01 -13.42
N ASP A 40 3.33 -2.09 -12.77
CA ASP A 40 3.99 -3.23 -13.43
C ASP A 40 3.03 -3.97 -14.38
N ALA A 41 1.76 -4.15 -13.97
CA ALA A 41 0.72 -4.72 -14.83
C ALA A 41 0.39 -3.84 -16.05
N ALA A 42 0.48 -2.52 -15.91
CA ALA A 42 0.26 -1.58 -17.02
C ALA A 42 1.48 -1.49 -17.97
N ARG A 43 2.70 -1.71 -17.46
CA ARG A 43 3.94 -1.71 -18.25
C ARG A 43 4.17 -3.01 -19.01
N ARG A 44 3.72 -4.15 -18.49
CA ARG A 44 3.95 -5.46 -19.09
C ARG A 44 2.75 -5.91 -19.92
N SER A 45 2.89 -5.86 -21.25
CA SER A 45 1.96 -6.53 -22.17
C SER A 45 2.01 -8.04 -21.93
N LYS A 46 1.05 -8.58 -21.17
CA LYS A 46 0.63 -9.99 -21.07
C LYS A 46 1.66 -11.09 -20.73
N ILE A 47 2.98 -10.88 -20.71
CA ILE A 47 3.93 -12.01 -20.71
C ILE A 47 4.51 -12.41 -19.34
N GLU A 48 4.55 -11.55 -18.31
CA GLU A 48 5.07 -12.02 -17.00
C GLU A 48 4.31 -11.43 -15.82
N PHE A 49 3.31 -12.16 -15.33
CA PHE A 49 2.57 -11.84 -14.11
C PHE A 49 3.16 -12.51 -12.85
N HIS A 50 4.34 -13.13 -12.96
CA HIS A 50 4.87 -14.05 -11.92
C HIS A 50 5.94 -13.46 -10.99
N GLN A 51 6.20 -12.14 -11.01
CA GLN A 51 7.36 -11.59 -10.28
C GLN A 51 7.05 -10.98 -8.90
N PHE A 52 5.80 -11.01 -8.42
CA PHE A 52 5.44 -10.37 -7.14
C PHE A 52 4.39 -11.10 -6.28
N LEU A 53 4.18 -12.41 -6.46
CA LEU A 53 3.37 -13.26 -5.56
C LEU A 53 4.16 -14.47 -5.07
#